data_AF-A0A918KW88-F1
#
_entry.id   AF-A0A918KW88-F1
#
_cell.length_a   1.000
_cell.length_b   1.000
_cell.length_c   1.000
_cell.angle_alpha   90.00
_cell.angle_beta   90.00
_cell.angle_gamma   90.00
#
_symmetry.space_group_name_H-M   'P 1'
#
loop_
_entity.id
_entity.type
_entity.pdbx_description
1 polymer ?
#
loop_
_entity_poly.entity_id
_entity_poly.type
_entity_poly.pdbx_seq_one_letter_code
_entity_poly.pdbx_strand_id
1 'polypeptide(L)'
;MTSSALAATYNMAAPILPDPKLSPGDVLTSDTAIICKPGYTQTVRNVPQALKNQVYKEYGITSRLPGEYEIDHIISLELGGSNSAKNLYPESFKTQPLNAHVKDTLENKLHALACAGTITMQEAQRAIASNWTAAYVKYVGPLPGGVSPVSSGTVSTPAPTAVQQIPAQPPTSASVAPLADGSCPPSAPVKLSKAGIYHLPTGDSNYGRTHATQCFTDAASAAAAGFRGVK
;
A
#
# COMPACT_ATOMS: atom_id res chain seq x y z
N MET A 1 -11.94 10.57 34.17
CA MET A 1 -12.48 10.38 32.81
C MET A 1 -11.73 11.31 31.89
N THR A 2 -10.92 10.78 30.98
CA THR A 2 -10.67 11.31 29.63
C THR A 2 -9.89 10.22 28.90
N SER A 3 -10.60 9.42 28.10
CA SER A 3 -10.01 8.42 27.20
C SER A 3 -9.10 9.13 26.19
N SER A 4 -7.81 8.83 26.21
CA SER A 4 -6.93 9.09 25.07
C SER A 4 -7.33 8.14 23.95
N ALA A 5 -8.11 8.65 22.98
CA ALA A 5 -8.29 7.96 21.73
C ALA A 5 -6.94 7.93 20.99
N LEU A 6 -6.44 6.73 20.70
CA LEU A 6 -5.39 6.50 19.71
C LEU A 6 -5.86 7.17 18.42
N ALA A 7 -5.22 8.26 18.01
CA ALA A 7 -5.44 8.86 16.71
C ALA A 7 -5.04 7.81 15.66
N ALA A 8 -6.03 7.25 14.96
CA ALA A 8 -5.78 6.40 13.82
C ALA A 8 -4.98 7.22 12.80
N THR A 9 -3.75 6.82 12.53
CA THR A 9 -2.91 7.45 11.51
C THR A 9 -3.54 7.20 10.14
N TYR A 10 -4.22 8.22 9.60
CA TYR A 10 -4.79 8.20 8.26
C TYR A 10 -3.69 8.38 7.21
N ASN A 11 -3.66 7.54 6.17
CA ASN A 11 -2.72 7.72 5.06
C ASN A 11 -3.35 8.64 4.00
N MET A 12 -3.10 9.94 4.10
CA MET A 12 -3.56 10.94 3.11
C MET A 12 -2.75 10.92 1.81
N ALA A 13 -1.64 10.18 1.75
CA ALA A 13 -0.77 10.07 0.58
C ALA A 13 -1.05 8.81 -0.27
N ALA A 14 -1.87 7.90 0.23
CA ALA A 14 -2.29 6.72 -0.51
C ALA A 14 -3.16 7.11 -1.72
N PRO A 15 -2.94 6.51 -2.89
CA PRO A 15 -3.79 6.77 -4.05
C PRO A 15 -5.22 6.27 -3.78
N ILE A 16 -6.20 7.17 -3.91
CA ILE A 16 -7.62 6.79 -3.86
C ILE A 16 -8.05 6.08 -5.14
N LEU A 17 -7.58 6.59 -6.29
CA LEU A 17 -7.85 6.01 -7.60
C LEU A 17 -6.60 5.27 -8.12
N PRO A 18 -6.76 4.16 -8.86
CA PRO A 18 -5.65 3.52 -9.55
C PRO A 18 -5.04 4.47 -10.60
N ASP A 19 -3.73 4.33 -10.85
CA ASP A 19 -3.09 5.03 -11.96
C ASP A 19 -3.42 4.29 -13.27
N PRO A 20 -4.16 4.91 -14.20
CA PRO A 20 -4.58 4.24 -15.44
C PRO A 20 -3.40 3.88 -16.37
N LYS A 21 -2.21 4.45 -16.17
CA LYS A 21 -1.01 4.08 -16.93
C LYS A 21 -0.38 2.79 -16.41
N LEU A 22 -0.46 2.54 -15.11
CA LEU A 22 0.07 1.33 -14.47
C LEU A 22 -0.97 0.20 -14.54
N SER A 23 -2.20 0.54 -14.18
CA SER A 23 -3.28 -0.42 -13.99
C SER A 23 -4.57 0.09 -14.65
N PRO A 24 -4.74 -0.10 -15.97
CA PRO A 24 -5.93 0.36 -16.69
C PRO A 24 -7.23 -0.41 -16.38
N GLY A 25 -7.17 -1.52 -15.64
CA GLY A 25 -8.33 -2.40 -15.38
C GLY A 25 -8.46 -3.52 -16.42
N ASP A 26 -7.55 -4.49 -16.34
CA ASP A 26 -7.52 -5.65 -17.24
C ASP A 26 -8.59 -6.69 -16.90
N VAL A 27 -9.26 -7.23 -17.93
CA VAL A 27 -10.41 -8.14 -17.82
C VAL A 27 -9.98 -9.56 -18.19
N LEU A 28 -10.32 -10.54 -17.36
CA LEU A 28 -10.13 -11.96 -17.69
C LEU A 28 -11.28 -12.49 -18.55
N THR A 29 -12.52 -12.14 -18.21
CA THR A 29 -13.71 -12.50 -18.98
C THR A 29 -14.84 -11.51 -18.70
N SER A 30 -15.79 -11.39 -19.62
CA SER A 30 -17.06 -10.67 -19.41
C SER A 30 -18.27 -11.61 -19.53
N ASP A 31 -18.04 -12.92 -19.57
CA ASP A 31 -19.10 -13.93 -19.71
C ASP A 31 -19.85 -14.13 -18.38
N THR A 32 -21.09 -13.66 -18.32
CA THR A 32 -21.96 -13.79 -17.14
C THR A 32 -22.30 -15.24 -16.81
N ALA A 33 -22.31 -16.14 -17.80
CA ALA A 33 -22.52 -17.57 -17.57
C ALA A 33 -21.34 -18.23 -16.83
N ILE A 34 -20.18 -17.55 -16.76
CA ILE A 34 -19.03 -17.97 -15.94
C ILE A 34 -19.03 -17.18 -14.63
N ILE A 35 -19.07 -15.85 -14.71
CA ILE A 35 -18.86 -14.95 -13.58
C ILE A 35 -19.94 -15.09 -12.51
N CYS A 36 -21.20 -15.24 -12.91
CA CYS A 36 -22.34 -15.27 -12.00
C CYS A 36 -22.60 -16.65 -11.38
N LYS A 37 -21.70 -17.62 -11.59
CA LYS A 37 -21.78 -18.93 -10.94
C LYS A 37 -21.18 -18.85 -9.54
N PRO A 38 -21.88 -19.37 -8.51
CA PRO A 38 -21.33 -19.45 -7.16
C PRO A 38 -19.96 -20.13 -7.14
N GLY A 39 -19.00 -19.50 -6.47
CA GLY A 39 -17.64 -20.03 -6.32
C GLY A 39 -16.66 -19.68 -7.45
N TYR A 40 -17.08 -18.95 -8.50
CA TYR A 40 -16.20 -18.54 -9.61
C TYR A 40 -14.89 -17.90 -9.11
N THR A 41 -14.96 -16.91 -8.23
CA THR A 41 -13.76 -16.20 -7.74
C THR A 41 -12.77 -17.11 -7.04
N GLN A 42 -13.22 -18.19 -6.39
CA GLN A 42 -12.33 -19.16 -5.74
C GLN A 42 -11.41 -19.86 -6.73
N THR A 43 -11.84 -20.01 -7.98
CA THR A 43 -11.07 -20.65 -9.06
C THR A 43 -10.00 -19.74 -9.65
N VAL A 44 -10.12 -18.41 -9.48
CA VAL A 44 -9.25 -17.41 -10.10
C VAL A 44 -8.53 -16.49 -9.12
N ARG A 45 -8.68 -16.66 -7.80
CA ARG A 45 -8.16 -15.73 -6.76
C ARG A 45 -6.64 -15.70 -6.52
N ASN A 46 -5.84 -16.50 -7.23
CA ASN A 46 -4.42 -16.62 -6.91
C ASN A 46 -3.57 -15.47 -7.48
N VAL A 47 -3.10 -14.57 -6.60
CA VAL A 47 -2.13 -13.51 -6.91
C VAL A 47 -0.82 -13.79 -6.14
N PRO A 48 0.27 -14.22 -6.82
CA PRO A 48 1.53 -14.53 -6.17
C PRO A 48 2.14 -13.35 -5.41
N GLN A 49 2.79 -13.60 -4.28
CA GLN A 49 3.43 -12.54 -3.48
C GLN A 49 4.48 -11.74 -4.27
N ALA A 50 5.19 -12.39 -5.20
CA ALA A 50 6.14 -11.72 -6.08
C ALA A 50 5.46 -10.64 -6.95
N LEU A 51 4.28 -10.93 -7.48
CA LEU A 51 3.49 -9.98 -8.25
C LEU A 51 2.97 -8.84 -7.37
N LYS A 52 2.48 -9.16 -6.16
CA LYS A 52 2.09 -8.12 -5.19
C LYS A 52 3.23 -7.13 -4.90
N ASN A 53 4.44 -7.66 -4.68
CA ASN A 53 5.63 -6.84 -4.44
C ASN A 53 6.03 -6.00 -5.67
N GLN A 54 5.87 -6.54 -6.88
CA GLN A 54 6.08 -5.79 -8.12
C GLN A 54 5.11 -4.61 -8.23
N VAL A 55 3.81 -4.82 -7.99
CA VAL A 55 2.80 -3.74 -8.05
C VAL A 55 3.10 -2.65 -7.03
N TYR A 56 3.43 -2.99 -5.78
CA TYR A 56 3.87 -2.00 -4.80
C TYR A 56 5.04 -1.15 -5.30
N LYS A 57 6.04 -1.78 -5.93
CA LYS A 57 7.21 -1.09 -6.49
C LYS A 57 6.84 -0.16 -7.65
N GLU A 58 5.97 -0.61 -8.56
CA GLU A 58 5.50 0.19 -9.70
C GLU A 58 4.74 1.44 -9.25
N TYR A 59 3.99 1.33 -8.15
CA TYR A 59 3.29 2.45 -7.50
C TYR A 59 4.19 3.29 -6.56
N GLY A 60 5.50 3.01 -6.49
CA GLY A 60 6.45 3.75 -5.65
C GLY A 60 6.33 3.49 -4.15
N ILE A 61 5.58 2.46 -3.73
CA ILE A 61 5.39 2.10 -2.32
C ILE A 61 6.54 1.20 -1.87
N THR A 62 7.58 1.82 -1.33
CA THR A 62 8.79 1.14 -0.86
C THR A 62 8.75 0.79 0.63
N SER A 63 7.86 1.42 1.40
CA SER A 63 7.59 1.13 2.81
C SER A 63 6.09 1.26 3.10
N ARG A 64 5.58 0.39 3.97
CA ARG A 64 4.18 0.37 4.42
C ARG A 64 4.06 -0.38 5.73
N LEU A 65 3.07 -0.01 6.55
CA LEU A 65 2.72 -0.76 7.75
C LEU A 65 1.91 -2.02 7.38
N PRO A 66 1.98 -3.08 8.20
CA PRO A 66 1.06 -4.20 8.08
C PRO A 66 -0.40 -3.73 8.12
N GLY A 67 -1.21 -4.16 7.15
CA GLY A 67 -2.64 -3.80 7.07
C GLY A 67 -2.92 -2.36 6.61
N GLU A 68 -1.93 -1.65 6.06
CA GLU A 68 -2.14 -0.32 5.49
C GLU A 68 -2.73 -0.37 4.08
N TYR A 69 -2.26 -1.34 3.29
CA TYR A 69 -2.67 -1.58 1.91
C TYR A 69 -2.95 -3.06 1.66
N GLU A 70 -3.83 -3.33 0.72
CA GLU A 70 -3.92 -4.58 -0.01
C GLU A 70 -3.56 -4.37 -1.48
N ILE A 71 -2.92 -5.34 -2.12
CA ILE A 71 -2.87 -5.38 -3.58
C ILE A 71 -4.18 -6.00 -4.02
N ASP A 72 -5.04 -5.16 -4.55
CA ASP A 72 -6.41 -5.51 -4.89
C ASP A 72 -6.72 -5.24 -6.35
N HIS A 73 -7.79 -5.86 -6.82
CA HIS A 73 -8.26 -5.77 -8.20
C HIS A 73 -9.05 -4.47 -8.42
N ILE A 74 -8.74 -3.75 -9.50
CA ILE A 74 -9.52 -2.57 -9.92
C ILE A 74 -10.91 -3.01 -10.39
N ILE A 75 -10.92 -3.96 -11.32
CA ILE A 75 -12.10 -4.73 -11.68
C ILE A 75 -12.07 -5.97 -10.81
N SER A 76 -12.98 -6.06 -9.84
CA SER A 76 -13.11 -7.22 -8.95
C SER A 76 -13.15 -8.53 -9.73
N LEU A 77 -12.67 -9.62 -9.14
CA LEU A 77 -12.85 -10.96 -9.69
C LEU A 77 -14.35 -11.30 -9.82
N GLU A 78 -15.22 -10.74 -8.98
CA GLU A 78 -16.68 -10.89 -9.12
C GLU A 78 -17.24 -10.18 -10.36
N LEU A 79 -16.45 -9.30 -10.98
CA LEU A 79 -16.75 -8.65 -12.25
C LEU A 79 -15.91 -9.21 -13.40
N GLY A 80 -15.24 -10.36 -13.20
CA GLY A 80 -14.41 -11.01 -14.22
C GLY A 80 -13.07 -10.32 -14.49
N GLY A 81 -12.55 -9.54 -13.54
CA GLY A 81 -11.23 -8.93 -13.65
C GLY A 81 -10.09 -9.96 -13.69
N SER A 82 -8.92 -9.55 -14.17
CA SER A 82 -7.74 -10.42 -14.28
C SER A 82 -6.78 -10.29 -13.09
N ASN A 83 -5.92 -11.28 -12.86
CA ASN A 83 -4.81 -11.19 -11.89
C ASN A 83 -3.58 -10.46 -12.45
N SER A 84 -3.68 -9.82 -13.62
CA SER A 84 -2.56 -9.09 -14.23
C SER A 84 -2.18 -7.87 -13.38
N ALA A 85 -0.90 -7.48 -13.39
CA ALA A 85 -0.48 -6.19 -12.82
C ALA A 85 -1.33 -5.01 -13.34
N LYS A 86 -1.81 -5.12 -14.59
CA LYS A 86 -2.68 -4.13 -15.25
C LYS A 86 -4.08 -4.00 -14.62
N ASN A 87 -4.48 -4.90 -13.73
CA ASN A 87 -5.72 -4.82 -12.97
C ASN A 87 -5.48 -4.74 -11.46
N LEU A 88 -4.24 -4.65 -11.00
CA LEU A 88 -3.90 -4.63 -9.59
C LEU A 88 -3.38 -3.27 -9.17
N TYR A 89 -3.78 -2.79 -8.00
CA TYR A 89 -3.27 -1.55 -7.42
C TYR A 89 -3.20 -1.62 -5.89
N PRO A 90 -2.38 -0.78 -5.23
CA PRO A 90 -2.35 -0.69 -3.78
C PRO A 90 -3.58 0.06 -3.26
N GLU A 91 -4.56 -0.69 -2.76
CA GLU A 91 -5.77 -0.15 -2.16
C GLU A 91 -5.58 0.03 -0.65
N SER A 92 -5.85 1.22 -0.13
CA SER A 92 -5.63 1.51 1.29
C SER A 92 -6.84 1.14 2.15
N PHE A 93 -6.57 0.58 3.32
CA PHE A 93 -7.55 0.46 4.42
C PHE A 93 -7.62 1.70 5.31
N LYS A 94 -6.68 2.64 5.15
CA LYS A 94 -6.46 3.75 6.09
C LYS A 94 -6.88 5.11 5.54
N THR A 95 -7.14 5.21 4.24
CA THR A 95 -7.76 6.41 3.67
C THR A 95 -9.19 6.57 4.21
N GLN A 96 -9.61 7.80 4.43
CA GLN A 96 -10.96 8.10 4.89
C GLN A 96 -11.50 9.33 4.14
N PRO A 97 -12.81 9.38 3.86
CA PRO A 97 -13.80 8.32 4.13
C PRO A 97 -13.74 7.17 3.11
N LEU A 98 -12.94 7.31 2.04
CA LEU A 98 -12.81 6.37 0.93
C LEU A 98 -11.71 5.35 1.24
N ASN A 99 -12.00 4.05 1.25
CA ASN A 99 -11.06 2.94 1.49
C ASN A 99 -11.58 1.64 0.86
N ALA A 100 -10.79 0.57 0.99
CA ALA A 100 -11.13 -0.79 0.57
C ALA A 100 -12.59 -1.19 0.82
N HIS A 101 -13.10 -1.03 2.05
CA HIS A 101 -14.46 -1.44 2.39
C HIS A 101 -15.55 -0.64 1.66
N VAL A 102 -15.25 0.62 1.33
CA VAL A 102 -16.17 1.44 0.52
C VAL A 102 -16.19 0.95 -0.93
N LYS A 103 -15.03 0.59 -1.49
CA LYS A 103 -14.97 -0.01 -2.82
C LYS A 103 -15.64 -1.39 -2.84
N ASP A 104 -15.44 -2.24 -1.84
CA ASP A 104 -16.12 -3.55 -1.70
C ASP A 104 -17.64 -3.42 -1.84
N THR A 105 -18.22 -2.36 -1.25
CA THR A 105 -19.67 -2.09 -1.34
C THR A 105 -20.11 -1.85 -2.79
N LEU A 106 -19.33 -1.10 -3.57
CA LEU A 106 -19.57 -0.89 -4.99
C LEU A 106 -19.40 -2.18 -5.78
N GLU A 107 -18.36 -2.97 -5.52
CA GLU A 107 -18.09 -4.23 -6.23
C GLU A 107 -19.27 -5.20 -6.11
N ASN A 108 -19.74 -5.42 -4.88
CA ASN A 108 -20.91 -6.23 -4.60
C ASN A 108 -22.16 -5.71 -5.32
N LYS A 109 -22.37 -4.38 -5.31
CA LYS A 109 -23.51 -3.76 -6.00
C LYS A 109 -23.45 -3.96 -7.51
N LEU A 110 -22.29 -3.76 -8.11
CA LEU A 110 -22.09 -3.95 -9.55
C LEU A 110 -22.26 -5.41 -9.95
N HIS A 111 -21.74 -6.35 -9.16
CA HIS A 111 -21.90 -7.78 -9.39
C HIS A 111 -23.38 -8.16 -9.39
N ALA A 112 -24.13 -7.74 -8.36
CA ALA A 112 -25.57 -7.99 -8.26
C ALA A 112 -26.35 -7.42 -9.46
N LEU A 113 -26.07 -6.18 -9.87
CA LEU A 113 -26.73 -5.55 -11.02
C LEU A 113 -26.40 -6.26 -12.35
N ALA A 114 -25.13 -6.62 -12.56
CA ALA A 114 -24.68 -7.27 -13.78
C ALA A 114 -25.22 -8.71 -13.89
N CYS A 115 -25.20 -9.48 -12.79
CA CYS A 115 -25.72 -10.83 -12.76
C CYS A 115 -27.25 -10.91 -12.80
N ALA A 116 -27.94 -9.85 -12.38
CA ALA A 116 -29.38 -9.69 -12.61
C ALA A 116 -29.72 -9.20 -14.04
N GLY A 117 -28.71 -8.89 -14.87
CA GLY A 117 -28.92 -8.34 -16.22
C GLY A 117 -29.47 -6.91 -16.26
N THR A 118 -29.45 -6.19 -15.13
CA THR A 118 -29.88 -4.79 -15.05
C THR A 118 -28.91 -3.86 -15.78
N ILE A 119 -27.61 -4.20 -15.74
CA ILE A 119 -26.56 -3.59 -16.56
C ILE A 119 -25.75 -4.70 -17.24
N THR A 120 -25.02 -4.35 -18.29
CA THR A 120 -24.09 -5.31 -18.91
C THR A 120 -22.85 -5.50 -18.03
N MET A 121 -22.22 -6.69 -18.08
CA MET A 121 -20.95 -6.92 -17.38
C MET A 121 -19.88 -5.94 -17.83
N GLN A 122 -19.82 -5.61 -19.12
CA GLN A 122 -18.87 -4.63 -19.65
C GLN A 122 -19.15 -3.20 -19.16
N GLU A 123 -20.40 -2.84 -18.88
CA GLU A 123 -20.72 -1.57 -18.26
C GLU A 123 -20.18 -1.51 -16.82
N ALA A 124 -20.40 -2.56 -16.03
CA ALA A 124 -19.86 -2.65 -14.67
C ALA A 124 -18.32 -2.54 -14.67
N GLN A 125 -17.66 -3.33 -15.53
CA GLN A 125 -16.21 -3.33 -15.71
C GLN A 125 -15.68 -1.93 -16.08
N ARG A 126 -16.28 -1.27 -17.07
CA ARG A 126 -15.87 0.09 -17.47
C ARG A 126 -16.09 1.12 -16.38
N ALA A 127 -17.22 1.05 -15.67
CA ALA A 127 -17.56 2.03 -14.64
C ALA A 127 -16.55 2.02 -13.49
N ILE A 128 -16.26 0.83 -12.94
CA ILE A 128 -15.33 0.72 -11.81
C ILE A 128 -13.89 1.04 -12.21
N ALA A 129 -13.44 0.58 -13.39
CA ALA A 129 -12.08 0.83 -13.87
C ALA A 129 -11.78 2.29 -14.19
N SER A 130 -12.78 3.03 -14.71
CA SER A 130 -12.59 4.44 -15.07
C SER A 130 -12.51 5.34 -13.83
N ASN A 131 -13.41 5.12 -12.86
CA ASN A 131 -13.49 5.89 -11.63
C ASN A 131 -14.46 5.23 -10.65
N TRP A 132 -13.95 4.45 -9.71
CA TRP A 132 -14.80 3.74 -8.74
C TRP A 132 -15.59 4.71 -7.84
N THR A 133 -15.08 5.89 -7.51
CA THR A 133 -15.81 6.85 -6.65
C THR A 133 -17.02 7.46 -7.37
N ALA A 134 -16.91 7.72 -8.68
CA ALA A 134 -18.03 8.18 -9.49
C ALA A 134 -19.04 7.03 -9.75
N ALA A 135 -18.55 5.81 -9.96
CA ALA A 135 -19.40 4.63 -10.08
C ALA A 135 -20.17 4.36 -8.78
N TYR A 136 -19.55 4.57 -7.60
CA TYR A 136 -20.24 4.50 -6.32
C TYR A 136 -21.44 5.46 -6.27
N VAL A 137 -21.23 6.73 -6.63
CA VAL A 137 -22.33 7.71 -6.69
C VAL A 137 -23.44 7.29 -7.64
N LYS A 138 -23.08 6.72 -8.79
CA LYS A 138 -24.06 6.28 -9.80
C LYS A 138 -24.89 5.08 -9.36
N TYR A 139 -24.26 4.05 -8.78
CA TYR A 139 -24.90 2.74 -8.56
C TYR A 139 -25.27 2.44 -7.11
N VAL A 140 -24.60 3.07 -6.15
CA VAL A 140 -24.84 2.88 -4.70
C VAL A 140 -25.58 4.08 -4.12
N GLY A 141 -25.08 5.30 -4.35
CA GLY A 141 -25.62 6.54 -3.79
C GLY A 141 -24.52 7.48 -3.28
N PRO A 142 -24.85 8.50 -2.46
CA PRO A 142 -23.85 9.45 -1.96
C PRO A 142 -22.67 8.77 -1.27
N LEU A 143 -21.44 9.27 -1.51
CA LEU A 143 -20.24 8.73 -0.88
C LEU A 143 -20.27 8.96 0.64
N PRO A 144 -19.66 8.06 1.44
CA PRO A 144 -19.54 8.23 2.88
C PRO A 144 -18.86 9.56 3.24
N GLY A 145 -19.30 10.19 4.34
CA GLY A 145 -18.77 11.48 4.77
C GLY A 145 -19.16 12.67 3.88
N GLY A 146 -20.05 12.49 2.91
CA GLY A 146 -20.54 13.58 2.04
C GLY A 146 -19.50 14.12 1.06
N VAL A 147 -18.45 13.35 0.78
CA VAL A 147 -17.41 13.75 -0.17
C VAL A 147 -17.89 13.63 -1.61
N SER A 148 -17.35 14.48 -2.49
CA SER A 148 -17.58 14.37 -3.93
C SER A 148 -16.70 13.28 -4.55
N PRO A 149 -17.10 12.69 -5.71
CA PRO A 149 -16.22 11.82 -6.49
C PRO A 149 -14.88 12.47 -6.78
N VAL A 150 -13.81 11.70 -6.66
CA VAL A 150 -12.46 12.16 -6.97
C VAL A 150 -12.34 12.29 -8.49
N SER A 151 -11.79 13.39 -9.00
CA SER A 151 -11.58 13.56 -10.44
C SER A 151 -10.42 12.69 -10.92
N SER A 152 -10.62 11.90 -11.98
CA SER A 152 -9.57 11.05 -12.57
C SER A 152 -8.37 11.85 -13.14
N GLY A 153 -8.50 13.18 -13.27
CA GLY A 153 -7.43 14.10 -13.70
C GLY A 153 -6.53 14.61 -12.57
N THR A 154 -6.83 14.30 -11.30
CA THR A 154 -5.98 14.68 -10.18
C THR A 154 -5.24 13.44 -9.69
N VAL A 155 -4.14 13.12 -10.38
CA VAL A 155 -3.01 12.46 -9.72
C VAL A 155 -2.54 13.44 -8.64
N SER A 156 -3.20 13.42 -7.49
CA SER A 156 -2.59 13.88 -6.26
C SER A 156 -1.62 12.78 -5.86
N THR A 157 -0.51 12.68 -6.59
CA THR A 157 0.76 12.60 -5.87
C THR A 157 0.69 13.80 -4.93
N PRO A 158 0.77 13.65 -3.60
CA PRO A 158 1.04 14.83 -2.80
C PRO A 158 2.30 15.44 -3.41
N ALA A 159 2.17 16.66 -3.92
CA ALA A 159 3.33 17.50 -4.11
C ALA A 159 4.14 17.37 -2.81
N PRO A 160 5.44 17.07 -2.87
CA PRO A 160 6.24 17.00 -1.66
C PRO A 160 5.95 18.29 -0.91
N THR A 161 5.33 18.16 0.27
CA THR A 161 5.18 19.30 1.17
C THR A 161 6.56 19.91 1.24
N ALA A 162 6.67 21.19 0.90
CA ALA A 162 7.90 21.92 0.93
C ALA A 162 8.42 21.91 2.37
N VAL A 163 9.13 20.83 2.74
CA VAL A 163 10.22 20.91 3.69
C VAL A 163 11.26 21.70 2.93
N GLN A 164 11.53 22.90 3.44
CA GLN A 164 12.43 23.89 2.89
C GLN A 164 13.67 23.24 2.25
N GLN A 165 13.98 23.67 1.04
CA GLN A 165 15.15 23.22 0.27
C GLN A 165 16.41 23.24 1.14
N ILE A 166 16.97 22.06 1.39
CA ILE A 166 18.40 21.89 1.69
C ILE A 166 19.00 21.22 0.43
N PRO A 167 20.11 21.72 -0.13
CA PRO A 167 20.61 21.23 -1.42
C PRO A 167 21.01 19.76 -1.36
N ALA A 168 20.88 19.09 -2.51
CA ALA A 168 21.20 17.69 -2.73
C ALA A 168 22.59 17.27 -2.21
N GLN A 169 22.63 16.12 -1.53
CA GLN A 169 23.84 15.30 -1.42
C GLN A 169 23.53 13.84 -1.85
N PRO A 170 24.53 13.13 -2.41
CA PRO A 170 24.38 11.84 -3.09
C PRO A 170 24.11 10.69 -2.11
N PRO A 171 23.73 9.47 -2.58
CA PRO A 171 23.51 8.35 -1.69
C PRO A 171 24.86 7.92 -1.10
N THR A 172 25.03 8.13 0.19
CA THR A 172 26.08 7.45 0.95
C THR A 172 25.42 6.72 2.10
N SER A 173 25.35 5.40 1.97
CA SER A 173 25.17 4.47 3.08
C SER A 173 26.40 4.58 3.99
N ALA A 174 26.51 5.67 4.76
CA ALA A 174 27.69 5.92 5.58
C ALA A 174 27.46 5.35 6.98
N SER A 175 27.77 4.07 7.16
CA SER A 175 28.04 3.54 8.49
C SER A 175 29.24 4.29 9.10
N VAL A 176 29.14 4.71 10.35
CA VAL A 176 30.21 5.42 11.07
C VAL A 176 31.11 4.41 11.78
N ALA A 177 32.41 4.68 11.84
CA ALA A 177 33.33 3.85 12.61
C ALA A 177 32.99 3.94 14.12
N PRO A 178 33.03 2.80 14.84
CA PRO A 178 32.89 2.79 16.29
C PRO A 178 34.05 3.54 16.96
N LEU A 179 33.80 4.02 18.18
CA LEU A 179 34.82 4.58 19.05
C LEU A 179 35.81 3.50 19.50
N ALA A 180 36.97 3.91 20.03
CA ALA A 180 38.06 2.97 20.39
C ALA A 180 37.66 1.93 21.45
N ASP A 181 36.63 2.18 22.25
CA ASP A 181 36.04 1.26 23.23
C ASP A 181 35.00 0.30 22.61
N GLY A 182 34.73 0.41 21.31
CA GLY A 182 33.71 -0.36 20.59
C GLY A 182 32.28 0.16 20.80
N SER A 183 32.12 1.33 21.41
CA SER A 183 30.84 2.04 21.49
C SER A 183 30.56 2.83 20.22
N CYS A 184 29.29 3.15 19.97
CA CYS A 184 28.93 4.04 18.88
C CYS A 184 28.82 5.48 19.37
N PRO A 185 29.19 6.47 18.53
CA PRO A 185 29.01 7.87 18.89
C PRO A 185 27.52 8.20 19.06
N PRO A 186 27.18 9.24 19.86
CA PRO A 186 25.77 9.64 20.07
C PRO A 186 25.03 9.99 18.76
N SER A 187 25.75 10.37 17.72
CA SER A 187 25.22 10.65 16.39
C SER A 187 24.84 9.40 15.58
N ALA A 188 25.31 8.21 15.98
CA ALA A 188 25.05 6.96 15.28
C ALA A 188 24.83 5.80 16.26
N PRO A 189 23.76 5.82 17.09
CA PRO A 189 23.67 4.95 18.25
C PRO A 189 23.34 3.49 17.92
N VAL A 190 23.07 3.09 16.68
CA VAL A 190 22.75 1.70 16.35
C VAL A 190 24.01 0.89 16.11
N LYS A 191 24.25 -0.13 16.95
CA LYS A 191 25.48 -0.95 16.91
C LYS A 191 25.32 -2.13 15.97
N LEU A 192 26.15 -2.25 14.94
CA LEU A 192 26.26 -3.49 14.17
C LEU A 192 27.27 -4.43 14.83
N SER A 193 26.84 -5.65 15.15
CA SER A 193 27.74 -6.71 15.62
C SER A 193 28.48 -7.37 14.45
N LYS A 194 29.60 -8.03 14.75
CA LYS A 194 30.36 -8.85 13.80
C LYS A 194 29.52 -9.96 13.14
N ALA A 195 28.39 -10.35 13.74
CA ALA A 195 27.47 -11.37 13.22
C ALA A 195 26.44 -10.83 12.19
N GLY A 196 26.55 -9.54 11.83
CA GLY A 196 25.62 -8.89 10.91
C GLY A 196 24.24 -8.63 11.53
N ILE A 197 24.20 -8.47 12.85
CA ILE A 197 22.98 -8.15 13.61
C ILE A 197 23.12 -6.74 14.18
N TYR A 198 22.13 -5.88 13.95
CA TYR A 198 22.12 -4.54 14.56
C TYR A 198 21.34 -4.53 15.89
N HIS A 199 21.87 -3.79 16.85
CA HIS A 199 21.39 -3.69 18.23
C HIS A 199 20.98 -2.24 18.52
N LEU A 200 19.85 -2.07 19.20
CA LEU A 200 19.26 -0.76 19.48
C LEU A 200 19.57 -0.30 20.92
N PRO A 201 19.85 1.00 21.14
CA PRO A 201 20.16 1.53 22.48
C PRO A 201 19.03 1.36 23.49
N THR A 202 17.79 1.25 22.99
CA THR A 202 16.58 1.07 23.79
C THR A 202 15.91 -0.26 23.41
N GLY A 203 15.58 -1.07 24.42
CA GLY A 203 14.82 -2.31 24.23
C GLY A 203 15.65 -3.56 23.96
N ASP A 204 16.96 -3.44 23.78
CA ASP A 204 17.86 -4.58 23.60
C ASP A 204 18.82 -4.72 24.79
N SER A 205 18.62 -5.79 25.58
CA SER A 205 19.45 -6.11 26.74
C SER A 205 20.92 -6.36 26.41
N ASN A 206 21.24 -6.66 25.14
CA ASN A 206 22.59 -6.94 24.69
C ASN A 206 23.34 -5.70 24.20
N TYR A 207 22.66 -4.56 24.02
CA TYR A 207 23.24 -3.35 23.45
C TYR A 207 24.50 -2.86 24.20
N GLY A 208 24.48 -2.90 25.53
CA GLY A 208 25.62 -2.48 26.37
C GLY A 208 26.82 -3.42 26.30
N ARG A 209 26.63 -4.67 25.85
CA ARG A 209 27.68 -5.71 25.77
C ARG A 209 28.23 -5.89 24.35
N THR A 210 27.49 -5.42 23.35
CA THR A 210 27.91 -5.49 21.94
C THR A 210 28.97 -4.44 21.65
N HIS A 211 30.13 -4.88 21.15
CA HIS A 211 31.10 -4.01 20.49
C HIS A 211 30.72 -3.86 19.02
N ALA A 212 30.54 -2.62 18.58
CA ALA A 212 30.16 -2.33 17.21
C ALA A 212 31.34 -2.55 16.26
N THR A 213 31.08 -3.17 15.10
CA THR A 213 31.99 -3.13 13.94
C THR A 213 31.68 -1.94 13.04
N GLN A 214 30.42 -1.51 13.02
CA GLN A 214 29.90 -0.34 12.31
C GLN A 214 28.74 0.26 13.11
N CYS A 215 28.56 1.58 12.99
CA CYS A 215 27.54 2.32 13.68
C CYS A 215 26.58 2.98 12.69
N PHE A 216 25.28 2.94 12.99
CA PHE A 216 24.24 3.51 12.15
C PHE A 216 23.44 4.54 12.94
N THR A 217 22.95 5.56 12.24
CA THR A 217 22.06 6.60 12.80
C THR A 217 20.78 6.01 13.37
N ASP A 218 20.27 4.94 12.74
CA ASP A 218 19.01 4.31 13.09
C ASP A 218 18.93 2.87 12.56
N ALA A 219 17.89 2.15 13.03
CA ALA A 219 17.62 0.75 12.67
C ALA A 219 17.34 0.58 11.18
N ALA A 220 16.69 1.57 10.57
CA ALA A 220 16.29 1.52 9.17
C ALA A 220 17.52 1.62 8.26
N SER A 221 18.51 2.42 8.63
CA SER A 221 19.80 2.55 7.95
C SER A 221 20.60 1.25 8.02
N ALA A 222 20.58 0.56 9.17
CA ALA A 222 21.20 -0.76 9.30
C ALA A 222 20.46 -1.84 8.50
N ALA A 223 19.12 -1.80 8.48
CA ALA A 223 18.29 -2.73 7.70
C ALA A 223 18.42 -2.48 6.18
N ALA A 224 18.51 -1.22 5.76
CA ALA A 224 18.74 -0.83 4.37
C ALA A 224 20.14 -1.24 3.88
N ALA A 225 21.13 -1.33 4.78
CA ALA A 225 22.42 -1.92 4.51
C ALA A 225 22.41 -3.48 4.48
N GLY A 226 21.24 -4.10 4.65
CA GLY A 226 21.04 -5.55 4.53
C GLY A 226 21.25 -6.33 5.84
N PHE A 227 21.42 -5.65 6.97
CA PHE A 227 21.60 -6.30 8.27
C PHE A 227 20.27 -6.59 8.95
N ARG A 228 20.24 -7.64 9.78
CA ARG A 228 19.02 -8.05 10.51
C ARG A 228 19.02 -7.51 11.94
N GLY A 229 17.85 -7.17 12.48
CA GLY A 229 17.74 -6.79 13.89
C GLY A 229 17.77 -8.00 14.83
N VAL A 230 17.99 -7.74 16.12
CA VAL A 230 17.66 -8.70 17.19
C VAL A 230 16.16 -9.03 17.17
N LYS A 231 15.83 -10.29 17.44
CA LYS A 231 14.44 -10.79 17.51
C LYS A 231 13.77 -10.40 18.81
#